data_AF-A0A6P8HLG0-F1
#
_entry.id   AF-A0A6P8HLG0-F1
#
_cell.length_a   1.000
_cell.length_b   1.000
_cell.length_c   1.000
_cell.angle_alpha   90.00
_cell.angle_beta   90.00
_cell.angle_gamma   90.00
#
_symmetry.space_group_name_H-M   'P 1'
#
loop_
_entity.id
_entity.type
_entity.pdbx_description
1 polymer ?
#
loop_
_entity_poly.entity_id
_entity_poly.type
_entity_poly.pdbx_seq_one_letter_code
_entity_poly.pdbx_strand_id
1 'polypeptide(L)'
;MPLPSRGSRHNEVIEPMQVDIAPEVDQQAAEDNFIIEAATIDLDVFASNYMGLTKLSRLMFVAKHCPALEIDALRMALILNYVKHTFVPRPHYAG
;
A
#
# COMPACT_ATOMS: atom_id res chain seq x y z
N MET A 1 -23.49 -16.60 -47.40
CA MET A 1 -24.24 -17.69 -46.73
C MET A 1 -25.16 -17.06 -45.69
N PRO A 2 -26.47 -17.34 -45.70
CA PRO A 2 -27.38 -16.87 -44.67
C PRO A 2 -27.20 -17.70 -43.39
N LEU A 3 -27.35 -17.09 -42.22
CA LEU A 3 -27.30 -17.79 -40.93
C LEU A 3 -28.58 -18.65 -40.78
N PRO A 4 -28.47 -19.89 -40.24
CA PRO A 4 -29.64 -20.75 -40.06
C PRO A 4 -30.58 -20.19 -39.00
N SER A 5 -31.86 -20.08 -39.38
CA SER A 5 -32.99 -19.73 -38.53
C SER A 5 -33.09 -20.70 -37.36
N ARG A 6 -32.80 -20.21 -36.15
CA ARG A 6 -32.90 -20.97 -34.91
C ARG A 6 -34.37 -21.31 -34.67
N GLY A 7 -34.71 -22.58 -34.89
CA GLY A 7 -36.06 -23.11 -34.71
C GLY A 7 -36.58 -22.84 -33.29
N SER A 8 -37.87 -22.53 -33.24
CA SER A 8 -38.63 -22.27 -32.01
C SER A 8 -38.40 -23.38 -30.99
N ARG A 9 -37.67 -23.06 -29.91
CA ARG A 9 -37.69 -23.82 -28.67
C ARG A 9 -38.39 -22.95 -27.63
N HIS A 10 -39.66 -23.26 -27.46
CA HIS A 10 -40.49 -23.13 -26.26
C HIS A 10 -39.70 -22.66 -25.01
N ASN A 11 -39.95 -21.40 -24.64
CA ASN A 11 -39.99 -20.91 -23.26
C ASN A 11 -38.80 -21.26 -22.34
N GLU A 12 -37.57 -21.09 -22.81
CA GLU A 12 -36.43 -20.95 -21.90
C GLU A 12 -36.30 -19.46 -21.55
N VAL A 13 -36.74 -19.12 -20.33
CA VAL A 13 -36.27 -17.93 -19.62
C VAL A 13 -34.74 -17.99 -19.70
N ILE A 14 -34.14 -17.14 -20.52
CA ILE A 14 -32.69 -17.02 -20.57
C ILE A 14 -32.32 -16.38 -19.24
N GLU A 15 -31.99 -17.22 -18.25
CA GLU A 15 -31.42 -16.73 -17.01
C GLU A 15 -30.18 -15.91 -17.38
N PRO A 16 -30.02 -14.68 -16.86
CA PRO A 16 -28.84 -13.88 -17.13
C PRO A 16 -27.63 -14.72 -16.72
N MET A 17 -26.62 -14.82 -17.58
CA MET A 17 -25.41 -15.61 -17.30
C MET A 17 -24.96 -15.29 -15.87
N GLN A 18 -25.01 -16.30 -14.99
CA GLN A 18 -24.43 -16.17 -13.67
C GLN A 18 -22.95 -15.92 -13.88
N VAL A 19 -22.52 -14.70 -13.55
CA VAL A 19 -21.10 -14.39 -13.41
C VAL A 19 -20.63 -15.27 -12.26
N ASP A 20 -19.84 -16.31 -12.55
CA ASP A 20 -19.13 -17.04 -11.52
C ASP A 20 -18.29 -16.00 -10.77
N ILE A 21 -18.75 -15.59 -9.59
CA ILE A 21 -17.94 -14.82 -8.66
C ILE A 21 -16.86 -15.80 -8.25
N ALA A 22 -15.72 -15.76 -8.95
CA ALA A 22 -14.52 -16.40 -8.49
C ALA A 22 -14.35 -15.99 -7.02
N PRO A 23 -14.06 -16.94 -6.10
CA PRO A 23 -13.85 -16.57 -4.72
C PRO A 23 -12.86 -15.42 -4.71
N GLU A 24 -13.24 -14.32 -4.05
CA GLU A 24 -12.30 -13.26 -3.73
C GLU A 24 -11.18 -13.94 -2.97
N VAL A 25 -10.09 -14.28 -3.68
CA VAL A 25 -8.88 -14.75 -3.04
C VAL A 25 -8.48 -13.55 -2.21
N ASP A 26 -8.71 -13.67 -0.92
CA ASP A 26 -8.35 -12.70 0.09
C ASP A 26 -6.86 -12.42 -0.12
N GLN A 27 -6.54 -11.40 -0.93
CA GLN A 27 -5.18 -10.90 -1.14
C GLN A 27 -4.81 -10.09 0.09
N GLN A 28 -5.02 -10.70 1.27
CA GLN A 28 -4.25 -10.41 2.46
C GLN A 28 -2.82 -10.68 2.03
N ALA A 29 -2.16 -9.62 1.54
CA ALA A 29 -0.76 -9.63 1.25
C ALA A 29 -0.11 -10.12 2.53
N ALA A 30 0.31 -11.39 2.54
CA ALA A 30 1.11 -11.92 3.62
C ALA A 30 2.27 -10.94 3.74
N GLU A 31 2.34 -10.22 4.84
CA GLU A 31 3.46 -9.32 5.10
C GLU A 31 4.67 -10.24 5.25
N ASP A 32 5.36 -10.48 4.13
CA ASP A 32 6.54 -11.33 4.09
C ASP A 32 7.59 -10.69 4.99
N ASN A 33 7.69 -11.21 6.21
CA ASN A 33 8.68 -10.81 7.22
C ASN A 33 10.05 -11.36 6.83
N PHE A 34 10.60 -10.87 5.72
CA PHE A 34 11.97 -11.17 5.34
C PHE A 34 12.93 -10.14 5.95
N ILE A 35 14.12 -10.60 6.34
CA ILE A 35 15.17 -9.79 6.93
C ILE A 35 16.33 -9.68 5.93
N ILE A 36 16.85 -8.48 5.77
CA ILE A 36 18.05 -8.16 4.99
C ILE A 36 19.19 -7.91 5.99
N GLU A 37 20.08 -8.89 6.15
CA GLU A 37 21.17 -8.84 7.13
C GLU A 37 22.32 -7.89 6.73
N ALA A 38 22.55 -7.69 5.43
CA ALA A 38 23.68 -6.92 4.89
C ALA A 38 23.23 -5.72 4.04
N ALA A 39 22.33 -4.88 4.57
CA ALA A 39 21.90 -3.66 3.88
C ALA A 39 23.00 -2.58 3.93
N THR A 40 23.50 -2.15 2.77
CA THR A 40 24.53 -1.09 2.64
C THR A 40 23.96 0.20 2.04
N ILE A 41 22.68 0.47 2.27
CA ILE A 41 21.99 1.65 1.71
C ILE A 41 22.32 2.91 2.52
N ASP A 42 22.59 4.01 1.82
CA ASP A 42 22.71 5.33 2.42
C ASP A 42 21.30 5.89 2.71
N LEU A 43 20.95 5.96 4.00
CA LEU A 43 19.65 6.42 4.47
C LEU A 43 19.39 7.90 4.15
N ASP A 44 20.41 8.75 4.13
CA ASP A 44 20.24 10.20 3.88
C ASP A 44 19.85 10.44 2.43
N VAL A 45 20.57 9.82 1.50
CA VAL A 45 20.27 9.88 0.06
C VAL A 45 18.94 9.20 -0.25
N PHE A 46 18.65 8.07 0.41
CA PHE A 46 17.38 7.39 0.24
C PHE A 46 16.21 8.27 0.72
N ALA A 47 16.33 8.86 1.89
CA ALA A 47 15.30 9.71 2.47
C ALA A 47 15.13 11.04 1.72
N SER A 48 16.18 11.60 1.11
CA SER A 48 16.08 12.84 0.34
C SER A 48 15.15 12.72 -0.88
N ASN A 49 15.02 11.51 -1.44
CA ASN A 49 14.22 11.25 -2.64
C ASN A 49 12.70 11.15 -2.37
N TYR A 50 12.28 11.17 -1.10
CA TYR A 50 10.87 11.13 -0.71
C TYR A 50 10.47 12.40 0.03
N MET A 51 9.17 12.63 0.18
CA MET A 51 8.60 13.73 0.95
C MET A 51 7.37 13.27 1.73
N GLY A 52 6.90 14.11 2.66
CA GLY A 52 5.63 13.89 3.32
C GLY A 52 5.54 12.57 4.10
N LEU A 53 4.38 11.92 4.08
CA LEU A 53 4.13 10.65 4.77
C LEU A 53 4.84 9.48 4.09
N THR A 54 5.03 9.53 2.76
CA THR A 54 5.74 8.48 2.01
C THR A 54 7.15 8.27 2.52
N LYS A 55 7.88 9.36 2.84
CA LYS A 55 9.22 9.27 3.45
C LYS A 55 9.20 8.46 4.75
N LEU A 56 8.20 8.70 5.60
CA LEU A 56 8.05 8.01 6.88
C LEU A 56 7.70 6.53 6.68
N SER A 57 6.76 6.20 5.78
CA SER A 57 6.43 4.82 5.44
C SER A 57 7.63 4.05 4.90
N ARG A 58 8.47 4.68 4.08
CA ARG A 58 9.69 4.06 3.54
C ARG A 58 10.75 3.84 4.62
N LEU A 59 10.98 4.79 5.52
CA LEU A 59 11.91 4.62 6.64
C LEU A 59 11.42 3.52 7.61
N MET A 60 10.12 3.45 7.88
CA MET A 60 9.53 2.40 8.72
C MET A 60 9.68 1.01 8.08
N PHE A 61 9.56 0.93 6.75
CA PHE A 61 9.83 -0.31 6.02
C PHE A 61 11.29 -0.74 6.16
N VAL A 62 12.25 0.18 5.96
CA VAL A 62 13.68 -0.13 6.14
C VAL A 62 13.97 -0.58 7.58
N ALA A 63 13.37 0.07 8.58
CA ALA A 63 13.55 -0.33 9.98
C ALA A 63 13.06 -1.75 10.28
N LYS A 64 11.94 -2.17 9.66
CA LYS A 64 11.40 -3.54 9.83
C LYS A 64 12.25 -4.60 9.14
N HIS A 65 12.79 -4.31 7.95
CA HIS A 65 13.45 -5.31 7.11
C HIS A 65 14.98 -5.30 7.22
N CYS A 66 15.60 -4.23 7.74
CA CYS A 66 17.06 -4.08 7.82
C CYS A 66 17.49 -3.81 9.28
N PRO A 67 17.76 -4.84 10.10
CA PRO A 67 18.13 -4.68 11.51
C PRO A 67 19.38 -3.81 11.72
N ALA A 68 20.35 -3.90 10.80
CA ALA A 68 21.58 -3.10 10.84
C ALA A 68 21.34 -1.59 10.75
N LEU A 69 20.22 -1.16 10.16
CA LEU A 69 19.87 0.24 9.90
C LEU A 69 18.66 0.71 10.72
N GLU A 70 18.12 -0.16 11.58
CA GLU A 70 16.87 0.08 12.32
C GLU A 70 16.93 1.36 13.15
N ILE A 71 18.00 1.52 13.95
CA ILE A 71 18.16 2.65 14.86
C ILE A 71 18.22 3.98 14.11
N ASP A 72 19.00 4.04 13.03
CA ASP A 72 19.17 5.27 12.25
C ASP A 72 17.91 5.60 11.45
N ALA A 73 17.25 4.59 10.86
CA ALA A 73 15.98 4.77 10.16
C ALA A 73 14.86 5.28 11.09
N LEU A 74 14.74 4.71 12.30
CA LEU A 74 13.77 5.14 13.31
C LEU A 74 14.08 6.54 13.83
N ARG A 75 15.36 6.88 14.05
CA ARG A 75 15.77 8.23 14.45
C ARG A 75 15.36 9.26 13.41
N MET A 76 15.62 9.02 12.12
CA MET A 76 15.18 9.91 11.04
C MET A 76 13.66 10.03 10.98
N ALA A 77 12.93 8.91 11.13
CA ALA A 77 11.48 8.91 11.15
C ALA A 77 10.89 9.75 12.30
N LEU A 78 11.47 9.68 13.50
CA LEU A 78 11.06 10.48 14.65
C LEU A 78 11.32 11.97 14.44
N ILE A 79 12.49 12.34 13.90
CA ILE A 79 12.81 13.75 13.60
C ILE A 79 11.78 14.33 12.60
N LEU A 80 11.45 13.56 11.56
CA LEU A 80 10.44 13.96 10.56
C LEU A 80 9.04 14.11 11.16
N ASN A 81 8.66 13.22 12.08
CA ASN A 81 7.36 13.26 12.73
C ASN A 81 7.27 14.45 13.71
N TYR A 82 8.31 14.65 14.51
CA TYR A 82 8.40 15.77 15.45
C TYR A 82 8.23 17.11 14.72
N VAL A 83 9.00 17.35 13.65
CA VAL A 83 8.94 18.60 12.86
C VAL A 83 7.53 18.87 12.32
N LYS A 84 6.79 17.85 11.88
CA LYS A 84 5.41 18.03 11.37
C LYS A 84 4.40 18.37 12.47
N HIS A 85 4.56 17.82 13.67
CA HIS A 85 3.67 18.16 14.79
C HIS A 85 4.00 19.51 15.43
N THR A 86 5.25 19.97 15.38
CA THR A 86 5.62 21.28 15.95
C THR A 86 5.10 22.46 15.13
N PHE A 87 4.81 22.28 13.84
CA PHE A 87 4.42 23.37 12.92
C PHE A 87 2.94 23.35 12.52
N VAL A 88 2.06 22.90 13.42
CA VAL A 88 0.63 23.22 13.32
C VAL A 88 0.35 24.30 14.36
N PRO A 89 0.41 25.60 14.00
CA PRO A 89 -0.05 26.64 14.92
C PRO A 89 -1.51 26.30 15.22
N ARG A 90 -1.80 25.92 16.47
CA ARG A 90 -3.20 25.78 16.90
C ARG A 90 -3.86 27.12 16.58
N PRO A 91 -4.98 27.14 15.83
CA PRO A 91 -5.75 28.36 15.77
C PRO A 91 -6.18 28.65 17.21
N HIS A 92 -5.60 29.69 17.80
CA HIS A 92 -6.17 30.32 18.97
C HIS A 92 -7.53 30.83 18.53
N TYR A 93 -8.58 30.06 18.78
CA TYR A 93 -9.93 30.57 18.74
C TYR A 93 -9.99 31.68 19.81
N ALA A 94 -9.96 32.92 19.34
CA ALA A 94 -10.26 34.09 20.15
C ALA A 94 -11.71 33.96 20.65
N GLY A 95 -11.89 34.22 21.94
CA GLY A 95 -13.18 34.13 22.63
C GLY A 95 -14.13 35.27 22.33
#